data_AF-A0A058ZKI4-F1
#
_entry.id   AF-A0A058ZKI4-F1
#
_cell.length_a   1.000
_cell.length_b   1.000
_cell.length_c   1.000
_cell.angle_alpha   90.00
_cell.angle_beta   90.00
_cell.angle_gamma   90.00
#
_symmetry.space_group_name_H-M   'P 1'
#
loop_
_entity.id
_entity.type
_entity.pdbx_description
1 polymer ?
#
loop_
_entity_poly.entity_id
_entity_poly.type
_entity_poly.pdbx_seq_one_letter_code
_entity_poly.pdbx_strand_id
1 'polypeptide(L)'
;MKKGLFVVSVLALAMSAVLFLRPDPWTVAKDYARQNAAELIALVPKNDLIGVRVAEHGALLQLALWDASGTVLYPLPDSFSPLKNELDQYDLNDVRAVLTEADETIWTPFDREGRQVLYCQRAPAACLIYDRAELAALLGFANLDTQSARIRHGAAVALAMTSAALAGLALWRQRQQKPVSAGFELLPEQFSARRDGREIQLTKRDTKLLVLLQARAGTVVTRDELYDEGWGREFMPNSRALDQHIINLRRKLDPNKDHPELIETVRGIGYRFVG
;
A
#
# COMPACT_ATOMS: atom_id res chain seq x y z
N MET A 1 26.93 -10.24 -8.04
CA MET A 1 25.63 -9.75 -8.59
C MET A 1 24.62 -9.23 -7.54
N LYS A 2 24.88 -9.32 -6.21
CA LYS A 2 23.91 -8.93 -5.16
C LYS A 2 23.87 -7.42 -4.80
N LYS A 3 24.84 -6.61 -5.25
CA LYS A 3 24.93 -5.18 -4.90
C LYS A 3 24.08 -4.25 -5.80
N GLY A 4 23.78 -4.65 -7.03
CA GLY A 4 23.02 -3.83 -7.99
C GLY A 4 21.52 -3.72 -7.68
N LEU A 5 20.92 -4.78 -7.12
CA LEU A 5 19.48 -4.83 -6.86
C LEU A 5 19.04 -3.93 -5.67
N PHE A 6 19.95 -3.69 -4.72
CA PHE A 6 19.69 -2.85 -3.55
C PHE A 6 19.67 -1.36 -3.91
N VAL A 7 20.55 -0.93 -4.82
CA VAL A 7 20.67 0.49 -5.22
C VAL A 7 19.48 0.95 -6.08
N VAL A 8 18.99 0.08 -6.96
CA VAL A 8 17.79 0.36 -7.80
C VAL A 8 16.54 0.50 -6.94
N SER A 9 16.42 -0.30 -5.87
CA SER A 9 15.26 -0.26 -4.96
C SER A 9 15.22 1.01 -4.11
N VAL A 10 16.38 1.51 -3.66
CA VAL A 10 16.46 2.76 -2.87
C VAL A 10 16.18 4.00 -3.71
N LEU A 11 16.67 4.04 -4.96
CA LEU A 11 16.38 5.13 -5.90
C LEU A 11 14.90 5.18 -6.32
N ALA A 12 14.26 4.02 -6.53
CA ALA A 12 12.84 3.92 -6.84
C ALA A 12 11.94 4.37 -5.68
N LEU A 13 12.33 4.07 -4.43
CA LEU A 13 11.67 4.55 -3.21
C LEU A 13 11.83 6.07 -3.03
N ALA A 14 13.02 6.61 -3.27
CA ALA A 14 13.27 8.05 -3.18
C ALA A 14 12.50 8.85 -4.25
N MET A 15 12.45 8.35 -5.49
CA MET A 15 11.71 9.02 -6.58
C MET A 15 10.18 8.91 -6.40
N SER A 16 9.71 7.83 -5.78
CA SER A 16 8.29 7.71 -5.36
C SER A 16 7.97 8.67 -4.21
N ALA A 17 8.84 8.81 -3.22
CA ALA A 17 8.63 9.74 -2.10
C ALA A 17 8.52 11.20 -2.55
N VAL A 18 9.30 11.62 -3.55
CA VAL A 18 9.23 12.97 -4.13
C VAL A 18 7.91 13.23 -4.88
N LEU A 19 7.32 12.20 -5.51
CA LEU A 19 6.00 12.31 -6.15
C LEU A 19 4.84 12.35 -5.14
N PHE A 20 5.04 11.85 -3.91
CA PHE A 20 4.05 11.88 -2.83
C PHE A 20 4.04 13.20 -2.02
N LEU A 21 5.02 14.08 -2.22
CA LEU A 21 5.20 15.32 -1.44
C LEU A 21 4.66 16.58 -2.11
N ARG A 22 4.24 16.53 -3.38
CA ARG A 22 3.64 17.71 -4.01
C ARG A 22 2.18 17.84 -3.56
N PRO A 23 1.77 18.99 -3.00
CA PRO A 23 0.39 19.22 -2.58
C PRO A 23 -0.56 19.14 -3.78
N ASP A 24 -1.79 18.71 -3.51
CA ASP A 24 -2.87 18.63 -4.49
C ASP A 24 -3.09 20.01 -5.16
N PRO A 25 -3.11 20.10 -6.50
CA PRO A 25 -3.22 21.37 -7.20
C PRO A 25 -4.48 22.17 -6.82
N TRP A 26 -5.60 21.47 -6.57
CA TRP A 26 -6.85 22.12 -6.17
C TRP A 26 -6.80 22.65 -4.73
N THR A 27 -6.02 22.01 -3.87
CA THR A 27 -5.73 22.52 -2.52
C THR A 27 -4.91 23.80 -2.58
N VAL A 28 -3.84 23.83 -3.37
CA VAL A 28 -3.02 25.04 -3.55
C VAL A 28 -3.83 26.16 -4.21
N ALA A 29 -4.63 25.84 -5.24
CA ALA A 29 -5.51 26.79 -5.90
C ALA A 29 -6.55 27.38 -4.94
N LYS A 30 -7.15 26.55 -4.07
CA LYS A 30 -8.10 27.00 -3.04
C LYS A 30 -7.48 28.03 -2.11
N ASP A 31 -6.27 27.78 -1.62
CA ASP A 31 -5.59 28.72 -0.72
C ASP A 31 -5.24 30.03 -1.43
N TYR A 32 -4.80 29.95 -2.68
CA TYR A 32 -4.53 31.11 -3.52
C TYR A 32 -5.80 31.97 -3.75
N ALA A 33 -6.91 31.34 -4.16
CA ALA A 33 -8.17 32.02 -4.42
C ALA A 33 -8.75 32.68 -3.15
N ARG A 34 -8.58 32.03 -1.99
CA ARG A 34 -9.00 32.59 -0.69
C ARG A 34 -8.22 33.84 -0.32
N GLN A 35 -6.91 33.89 -0.62
CA GLN A 35 -6.08 35.07 -0.41
C GLN A 35 -6.46 36.20 -1.38
N ASN A 36 -6.65 35.89 -2.67
CA ASN A 36 -7.15 36.86 -3.66
C ASN A 36 -8.49 37.45 -3.22
N ALA A 37 -9.45 36.62 -2.78
CA ALA A 37 -10.74 37.09 -2.30
C ALA A 37 -10.59 38.08 -1.14
N ALA A 38 -9.77 37.73 -0.14
CA ALA A 38 -9.54 38.61 1.02
C ALA A 38 -8.92 39.96 0.60
N GLU A 39 -7.96 39.94 -0.32
CA GLU A 39 -7.30 41.15 -0.85
C GLU A 39 -8.29 42.04 -1.62
N LEU A 40 -9.06 41.46 -2.53
CA LEU A 40 -10.03 42.19 -3.37
C LEU A 40 -11.18 42.76 -2.54
N ILE A 41 -11.62 42.06 -1.50
CA ILE A 41 -12.65 42.54 -0.58
C ILE A 41 -12.16 43.74 0.23
N ALA A 42 -10.87 43.74 0.63
CA ALA A 42 -10.27 44.89 1.29
C ALA A 42 -10.19 46.15 0.38
N LEU A 43 -10.26 45.96 -0.94
CA LEU A 43 -10.27 47.04 -1.93
C LEU A 43 -11.68 47.55 -2.27
N VAL A 44 -12.76 46.97 -1.74
CA VAL A 44 -14.13 47.48 -1.98
C VAL A 44 -14.29 48.99 -1.71
N PRO A 45 -13.71 49.58 -0.65
CA PRO A 45 -13.76 51.03 -0.44
C PRO A 45 -13.03 51.86 -1.51
N LYS A 46 -12.15 51.22 -2.30
CA LYS A 46 -11.33 51.80 -3.36
C LYS A 46 -11.56 51.03 -4.67
N ASN A 47 -12.82 51.00 -5.10
CA ASN A 47 -13.27 50.15 -6.21
C ASN A 47 -12.49 50.38 -7.52
N ASP A 48 -12.05 51.61 -7.77
CA ASP A 48 -11.18 51.97 -8.89
C ASP A 48 -9.87 51.15 -8.96
N LEU A 49 -9.41 50.63 -7.83
CA LEU A 49 -8.20 49.80 -7.74
C LEU A 49 -8.45 48.30 -7.94
N ILE A 50 -9.71 47.84 -7.91
CA ILE A 50 -10.02 46.41 -8.05
C ILE A 50 -9.60 45.91 -9.43
N GLY A 51 -9.94 46.63 -10.51
CA GLY A 51 -9.56 46.22 -11.86
C GLY A 51 -8.03 46.17 -12.07
N VAL A 52 -7.30 47.11 -11.46
CA VAL A 52 -5.82 47.10 -11.48
C VAL A 52 -5.29 45.86 -10.78
N ARG A 53 -5.83 45.53 -9.59
CA ARG A 53 -5.41 44.36 -8.82
C ARG A 53 -5.70 43.05 -9.55
N VAL A 54 -6.87 42.93 -10.17
CA VAL A 54 -7.23 41.74 -10.94
C VAL A 54 -6.27 41.51 -12.10
N ALA A 55 -5.88 42.58 -12.80
CA ALA A 55 -4.89 42.49 -13.87
C ALA A 55 -3.51 42.00 -13.40
N GLU A 56 -3.13 42.23 -12.13
CA GLU A 56 -1.89 41.70 -11.54
C GLU A 56 -1.93 40.19 -11.28
N HIS A 57 -3.10 39.61 -11.02
CA HIS A 57 -3.23 38.18 -10.72
C HIS A 57 -3.06 37.28 -11.97
N GLY A 58 -3.06 37.86 -13.18
CA GLY A 58 -2.81 37.19 -14.46
C GLY A 58 -3.93 36.25 -14.90
N ALA A 59 -4.30 35.27 -14.08
CA ALA A 59 -5.27 34.22 -14.38
C ALA A 59 -6.71 34.57 -13.96
N LEU A 60 -6.91 35.59 -13.11
CA LEU A 60 -8.22 36.00 -12.64
C LEU A 60 -8.93 36.81 -13.72
N LEU A 61 -10.08 36.31 -14.19
CA LEU A 61 -10.82 36.91 -15.31
C LEU A 61 -11.94 37.82 -14.82
N GLN A 62 -12.71 37.34 -13.83
CA GLN A 62 -13.91 38.00 -13.35
C GLN A 62 -14.07 37.74 -11.85
N LEU A 63 -14.80 38.61 -11.16
CA LEU A 63 -15.16 38.40 -9.77
C LEU A 63 -16.50 39.05 -9.44
N ALA A 64 -17.14 38.55 -8.39
CA ALA A 64 -18.35 39.13 -7.83
C ALA A 64 -18.25 39.11 -6.30
N LEU A 65 -18.57 40.25 -5.68
CA LEU A 65 -18.51 40.44 -4.24
C LEU A 65 -19.88 40.86 -3.73
N TRP A 66 -20.26 40.36 -2.56
CA TRP A 66 -21.49 40.75 -1.89
C TRP A 66 -21.23 41.16 -0.45
N ASP A 67 -22.10 42.03 0.07
CA ASP A 67 -22.18 42.29 1.49
C ASP A 67 -22.96 41.18 2.22
N ALA A 68 -23.08 41.31 3.55
CA ALA A 68 -23.83 40.37 4.38
C ALA A 68 -25.34 40.35 4.09
N SER A 69 -25.89 41.40 3.48
CA SER A 69 -27.30 41.46 3.05
C SER A 69 -27.54 40.80 1.69
N GLY A 70 -26.46 40.45 0.98
CA GLY A 70 -26.49 39.95 -0.38
C GLY A 70 -26.65 41.05 -1.43
N THR A 71 -26.33 42.29 -1.09
CA THR A 71 -26.19 43.40 -2.04
C THR A 71 -24.85 43.27 -2.76
N VAL A 72 -24.82 43.46 -4.08
CA VAL A 72 -23.61 43.39 -4.89
C VAL A 72 -22.69 44.58 -4.53
N LEU A 73 -21.47 44.28 -4.09
CA LEU A 73 -20.41 45.26 -3.84
C LEU A 73 -19.51 45.45 -5.08
N TYR A 74 -19.35 44.39 -5.87
CA TYR A 74 -18.61 44.42 -7.13
C TYR A 74 -19.17 43.38 -8.11
N PRO A 75 -19.29 43.70 -9.42
CA PRO A 75 -19.13 45.03 -9.99
C PRO A 75 -20.17 46.01 -9.45
N LEU A 76 -19.85 47.32 -9.41
CA LEU A 76 -20.85 48.31 -9.00
C LEU A 76 -21.93 48.41 -10.10
N PRO A 77 -23.22 48.38 -9.74
CA PRO A 77 -24.29 48.60 -10.70
C PRO A 77 -24.07 49.92 -11.46
N ASP A 78 -24.28 49.89 -12.78
CA ASP A 78 -24.16 51.06 -13.66
C ASP A 78 -22.77 51.73 -13.68
N SER A 79 -21.72 51.03 -13.24
CA SER A 79 -20.34 51.49 -13.30
C SER A 79 -19.58 50.83 -14.45
N PHE A 80 -18.61 51.53 -15.04
CA PHE A 80 -17.69 50.92 -15.99
C PHE A 80 -16.66 50.08 -15.22
N SER A 81 -16.69 48.76 -15.38
CA SER A 81 -15.64 47.90 -14.85
C SER A 81 -14.41 47.92 -15.76
N PRO A 82 -13.18 48.00 -15.22
CA PRO A 82 -11.95 47.88 -16.02
C PRO A 82 -11.70 46.45 -16.53
N LEU A 83 -12.49 45.46 -16.10
CA LEU A 83 -12.28 44.06 -16.46
C LEU A 83 -12.77 43.77 -17.87
N LYS A 84 -11.94 43.05 -18.62
CA LYS A 84 -12.17 42.73 -20.04
C LYS A 84 -13.47 41.95 -20.28
N ASN A 85 -13.90 41.16 -19.31
CA ASN A 85 -15.12 40.35 -19.35
C ASN A 85 -15.90 40.62 -18.05
N GLU A 86 -16.83 41.57 -18.03
CA GLU A 86 -17.66 41.81 -16.86
C GLU A 86 -18.78 40.76 -16.75
N LEU A 87 -19.15 40.38 -15.53
CA LEU A 87 -20.33 39.53 -15.29
C LEU A 87 -21.57 40.41 -15.44
N ASP A 88 -22.47 40.06 -16.34
CA ASP A 88 -23.72 40.79 -16.46
C ASP A 88 -24.70 40.41 -15.33
N GLN A 89 -25.87 41.07 -15.30
CA GLN A 89 -26.85 40.83 -14.24
C GLN A 89 -27.44 39.41 -14.27
N TYR A 90 -27.43 38.74 -15.42
CA TYR A 90 -27.86 37.35 -15.56
C TYR A 90 -26.79 36.41 -14.98
N ASP A 91 -25.53 36.64 -15.33
CA ASP A 91 -24.39 35.89 -14.79
C ASP A 91 -24.29 36.02 -13.26
N LEU A 92 -24.55 37.20 -12.71
CA LEU A 92 -24.51 37.43 -11.25
C LEU A 92 -25.56 36.63 -10.49
N ASN A 93 -26.73 36.38 -11.08
CA ASN A 93 -27.77 35.54 -10.46
C ASN A 93 -27.34 34.06 -10.44
N ASP A 94 -26.78 33.58 -11.54
CA ASP A 94 -26.30 32.20 -11.67
C ASP A 94 -25.13 31.94 -10.71
N VAL A 95 -24.17 32.86 -10.63
CA VAL A 95 -23.05 32.78 -9.68
C VAL A 95 -23.54 32.82 -8.22
N ARG A 96 -24.54 33.66 -7.92
CA ARG A 96 -25.14 33.72 -6.58
C ARG A 96 -25.85 32.42 -6.21
N ALA A 97 -26.51 31.75 -7.15
CA ALA A 97 -27.13 30.45 -6.91
C ALA A 97 -26.07 29.41 -6.46
N VAL A 98 -24.92 29.36 -7.14
CA VAL A 98 -23.80 28.49 -6.75
C VAL A 98 -23.30 28.82 -5.34
N LEU A 99 -23.17 30.11 -5.00
CA LEU A 99 -22.78 30.54 -3.64
C LEU A 99 -23.77 30.05 -2.57
N THR A 100 -25.07 30.03 -2.87
CA THR A 100 -26.11 29.57 -1.95
C THR A 100 -26.17 28.06 -1.80
N GLU A 101 -25.77 27.28 -2.79
CA GLU A 101 -25.74 25.80 -2.72
C GLU A 101 -24.45 25.24 -2.07
N ALA A 102 -23.38 26.04 -2.04
CA ALA A 102 -22.05 25.63 -1.57
C ALA A 102 -21.89 25.53 -0.04
N ASP A 103 -22.11 24.36 0.57
CA ASP A 103 -21.79 24.13 2.00
C ASP A 103 -20.27 23.98 2.28
N GLU A 104 -19.46 23.75 1.26
CA GLU A 104 -18.00 23.73 1.33
C GLU A 104 -17.44 24.45 0.08
N THR A 105 -16.21 24.98 0.11
CA THR A 105 -15.61 25.73 -1.01
C THR A 105 -15.71 24.95 -2.33
N ILE A 106 -16.47 25.46 -3.29
CA ILE A 106 -16.75 24.80 -4.58
C ILE A 106 -15.80 25.34 -5.65
N TRP A 107 -15.08 24.43 -6.30
CA TRP A 107 -14.54 24.65 -7.64
C TRP A 107 -15.50 24.01 -8.64
N THR A 108 -16.12 24.80 -9.50
CA THR A 108 -16.98 24.30 -10.60
C THR A 108 -16.52 24.83 -11.94
N PRO A 109 -16.73 24.08 -13.04
CA PRO A 109 -16.65 24.65 -14.37
C PRO A 109 -17.60 25.85 -14.49
N PHE A 110 -17.11 26.99 -14.97
CA PHE A 110 -17.94 28.17 -15.22
C PHE A 110 -18.48 28.16 -16.66
N ASP A 111 -17.69 27.66 -17.61
CA ASP A 111 -18.07 27.51 -19.01
C ASP A 111 -18.31 26.04 -19.37
N ARG A 112 -18.98 25.81 -20.51
CA ARG A 112 -19.29 24.46 -21.01
C ARG A 112 -18.04 23.64 -21.32
N GLU A 113 -16.97 24.30 -21.72
CA GLU A 113 -15.71 23.67 -22.10
C GLU A 113 -14.81 23.40 -20.89
N GLY A 114 -15.15 23.94 -19.71
CA GLY A 114 -14.37 23.84 -18.49
C GLY A 114 -13.04 24.60 -18.54
N ARG A 115 -12.85 25.53 -19.51
CA ARG A 115 -11.66 26.39 -19.57
C ARG A 115 -11.64 27.39 -18.43
N GLN A 116 -12.81 27.77 -17.93
CA GLN A 116 -12.96 28.67 -16.79
C GLN A 116 -13.46 27.92 -15.56
N VAL A 117 -12.95 28.31 -14.40
CA VAL A 117 -13.28 27.68 -13.13
C VAL A 117 -13.73 28.72 -12.11
N LEU A 118 -14.86 28.45 -11.48
CA LEU A 118 -15.49 29.29 -10.48
C LEU A 118 -15.09 28.81 -9.08
N TYR A 119 -14.56 29.72 -8.27
CA TYR A 119 -14.33 29.54 -6.84
C TYR A 119 -15.26 30.45 -6.04
N CYS A 120 -16.00 29.91 -5.08
CA CYS A 120 -16.88 30.71 -4.20
C CYS A 120 -16.63 30.46 -2.70
N GLN A 121 -16.78 31.52 -1.91
CA GLN A 121 -16.76 31.50 -0.44
C GLN A 121 -17.88 32.35 0.15
N ARG A 122 -18.50 31.92 1.26
CA ARG A 122 -19.65 32.59 1.87
C ARG A 122 -19.30 33.70 2.87
N ALA A 123 -18.10 33.68 3.44
CA ALA A 123 -17.73 34.58 4.54
C ALA A 123 -16.28 35.07 4.42
N PRO A 124 -16.06 36.31 3.96
CA PRO A 124 -17.00 37.20 3.25
C PRO A 124 -17.43 36.64 1.89
N ALA A 125 -18.63 37.02 1.42
CA ALA A 125 -19.25 36.50 0.21
C ALA A 125 -18.50 36.96 -1.06
N ALA A 126 -17.82 36.03 -1.72
CA ALA A 126 -17.02 36.30 -2.90
C ALA A 126 -16.98 35.10 -3.83
N CYS A 127 -17.07 35.38 -5.13
CA CYS A 127 -16.89 34.41 -6.19
C CYS A 127 -15.87 34.94 -7.22
N LEU A 128 -14.91 34.09 -7.60
CA LEU A 128 -13.79 34.42 -8.46
C LEU A 128 -13.74 33.43 -9.62
N ILE A 129 -13.59 33.93 -10.84
CA ILE A 129 -13.56 33.12 -12.06
C ILE A 129 -12.17 33.22 -12.67
N TYR A 130 -11.50 32.08 -12.80
CA TYR A 130 -10.14 31.99 -13.32
C TYR A 130 -10.11 31.28 -14.68
N ASP A 131 -9.15 31.64 -15.53
CA ASP A 131 -8.71 30.74 -16.59
C ASP A 131 -7.97 29.54 -15.96
N ARG A 132 -8.44 28.33 -16.25
CA ARG A 132 -7.92 27.10 -15.64
C ARG A 132 -6.46 26.85 -16.01
N ALA A 133 -6.08 27.08 -17.26
CA ALA A 133 -4.74 26.78 -17.75
C ALA A 133 -3.74 27.82 -17.22
N GLU A 134 -4.11 29.10 -17.23
CA GLU A 134 -3.28 30.16 -16.67
C GLU A 134 -3.13 30.02 -15.15
N LEU A 135 -4.20 29.65 -14.43
CA LEU A 135 -4.13 29.39 -12.99
C LEU A 135 -3.19 28.21 -12.69
N ALA A 136 -3.26 27.12 -13.46
CA ALA A 136 -2.33 26.00 -13.31
C ALA A 136 -0.87 26.46 -13.52
N ALA A 137 -0.61 27.20 -14.60
CA ALA A 137 0.72 27.68 -14.94
C ALA A 137 1.28 28.63 -13.85
N LEU A 138 0.47 29.56 -13.37
CA LEU A 138 0.80 30.51 -12.30
C LEU A 138 1.21 29.78 -11.01
N LEU A 139 0.51 28.69 -10.68
CA LEU A 139 0.77 27.87 -9.49
C LEU A 139 1.87 26.81 -9.70
N GLY A 140 2.51 26.78 -10.87
CA GLY A 140 3.61 25.86 -11.17
C GLY A 140 3.16 24.42 -11.46
N PHE A 141 1.93 24.24 -11.93
CA PHE A 141 1.37 22.95 -12.34
C PHE A 141 1.16 22.88 -13.86
N ALA A 142 1.30 21.68 -14.44
CA ALA A 142 1.01 21.46 -15.85
C ALA A 142 -0.50 21.48 -16.15
N ASN A 143 -1.32 21.00 -15.20
CA ASN A 143 -2.77 21.16 -15.15
C ASN A 143 -3.25 20.95 -13.70
N LEU A 144 -4.46 21.40 -13.37
CA LEU A 144 -5.02 21.23 -12.02
C LEU A 144 -5.53 19.80 -11.76
N ASP A 145 -5.76 19.00 -12.80
CA ASP A 145 -6.39 17.68 -12.70
C ASP A 145 -5.41 16.50 -12.53
N THR A 146 -4.09 16.76 -12.51
CA THR A 146 -3.05 15.71 -12.60
C THR A 146 -2.85 14.86 -11.34
N GLN A 147 -3.30 15.30 -10.15
CA GLN A 147 -3.06 14.56 -8.90
C GLN A 147 -4.29 13.84 -8.31
N SER A 148 -5.50 14.27 -8.62
CA SER A 148 -6.74 13.71 -8.06
C SER A 148 -6.97 12.24 -8.44
N ALA A 149 -6.34 11.73 -9.51
CA ALA A 149 -6.42 10.33 -9.91
C ALA A 149 -5.48 9.38 -9.14
N ARG A 150 -4.33 9.85 -8.63
CA ARG A 150 -3.30 8.96 -8.02
C ARG A 150 -3.60 8.55 -6.59
N ILE A 151 -4.43 9.30 -5.86
CA ILE A 151 -4.76 9.05 -4.45
C ILE A 151 -5.50 7.71 -4.27
N ARG A 152 -6.30 7.28 -5.26
CA ARG A 152 -6.97 5.97 -5.21
C ARG A 152 -6.03 4.76 -5.32
N HIS A 153 -4.82 4.93 -5.88
CA HIS A 153 -3.91 3.83 -6.16
C HIS A 153 -2.67 3.84 -5.24
N GLY A 154 -2.25 5.01 -4.74
CA GLY A 154 -1.07 5.14 -3.88
C GLY A 154 -1.24 4.51 -2.49
N ALA A 155 -2.40 4.72 -1.84
CA ALA A 155 -2.68 4.14 -0.53
C ALA A 155 -2.82 2.61 -0.58
N ALA A 156 -3.43 2.08 -1.65
CA ALA A 156 -3.57 0.64 -1.86
C ALA A 156 -2.21 -0.04 -2.10
N VAL A 157 -1.30 0.60 -2.84
CA VAL A 157 0.04 0.05 -3.13
C VAL A 157 0.95 0.09 -1.90
N ALA A 158 0.90 1.16 -1.09
CA ALA A 158 1.68 1.25 0.15
C ALA A 158 1.21 0.24 1.24
N LEU A 159 -0.09 -0.02 1.35
CA LEU A 159 -0.66 -1.05 2.23
C LEU A 159 -0.42 -2.48 1.70
N ALA A 160 -0.36 -2.67 0.38
CA ALA A 160 -0.04 -3.96 -0.24
C ALA A 160 1.45 -4.34 -0.08
N MET A 161 2.37 -3.37 -0.16
CA MET A 161 3.80 -3.65 -0.01
C MET A 161 4.22 -3.92 1.45
N THR A 162 3.57 -3.28 2.42
CA THR A 162 3.81 -3.52 3.85
C THR A 162 3.26 -4.87 4.31
N SER A 163 2.09 -5.27 3.82
CA SER A 163 1.52 -6.61 4.09
C SER A 163 2.31 -7.74 3.41
N ALA A 164 2.81 -7.53 2.18
CA ALA A 164 3.70 -8.50 1.51
C ALA A 164 5.08 -8.62 2.17
N ALA A 165 5.64 -7.52 2.69
CA ALA A 165 6.90 -7.55 3.44
C ALA A 165 6.75 -8.25 4.81
N LEU A 166 5.66 -8.00 5.54
CA LEU A 166 5.37 -8.67 6.81
C LEU A 166 5.00 -10.15 6.62
N ALA A 167 4.20 -10.49 5.60
CA ALA A 167 3.89 -11.88 5.24
C ALA A 167 5.15 -12.61 4.73
N GLY A 168 6.01 -11.93 3.96
CA GLY A 168 7.31 -12.44 3.54
C GLY A 168 8.26 -12.70 4.70
N LEU A 169 8.32 -11.80 5.69
CA LEU A 169 9.11 -11.99 6.92
C LEU A 169 8.54 -13.10 7.81
N ALA A 170 7.21 -13.19 7.94
CA ALA A 170 6.53 -14.23 8.70
C ALA A 170 6.73 -15.62 8.07
N LEU A 171 6.61 -15.73 6.75
CA LEU A 171 6.86 -16.97 6.00
C LEU A 171 8.35 -17.36 6.00
N TRP A 172 9.26 -16.38 5.97
CA TRP A 172 10.70 -16.64 6.10
C TRP A 172 11.09 -17.08 7.51
N ARG A 173 10.46 -16.50 8.55
CA ARG A 173 10.64 -16.91 9.95
C ARG A 173 10.03 -18.29 10.24
N GLN A 174 8.90 -18.64 9.62
CA GLN A 174 8.33 -19.99 9.70
C GLN A 174 9.19 -21.03 8.99
N ARG A 175 9.81 -20.70 7.85
CA ARG A 175 10.75 -21.60 7.15
C ARG A 175 12.07 -21.83 7.89
N GLN A 176 12.46 -20.95 8.81
CA GLN A 176 13.67 -21.07 9.63
C GLN A 176 13.41 -21.72 11.00
N GLN A 177 12.14 -21.92 11.39
CA GLN A 177 11.83 -22.76 12.54
C GLN A 177 11.95 -24.22 12.10
N LYS A 178 13.18 -24.75 12.21
CA LYS A 178 13.39 -26.18 12.42
C LYS A 178 12.45 -26.57 13.57
N PRO A 179 11.47 -27.47 13.40
CA PRO A 179 10.79 -28.03 14.55
C PRO A 179 11.90 -28.69 15.37
N VAL A 180 12.24 -28.08 16.50
CA VAL A 180 13.08 -28.72 17.50
C VAL A 180 12.20 -29.83 18.03
N SER A 181 12.41 -31.01 17.46
CA SER A 181 11.71 -32.21 17.85
C SER A 181 11.93 -32.42 19.35
N ALA A 182 10.88 -32.69 20.11
CA ALA A 182 10.86 -32.77 21.57
C ALA A 182 12.08 -33.51 22.14
N GLY A 183 13.14 -32.78 22.49
CA GLY A 183 14.39 -33.33 23.01
C GLY A 183 15.20 -34.23 22.07
N PHE A 184 14.82 -34.40 20.79
CA PHE A 184 15.48 -35.28 19.83
C PHE A 184 16.38 -34.53 18.83
N GLU A 185 17.59 -35.03 18.62
CA GLU A 185 18.60 -34.51 17.70
C GLU A 185 19.26 -35.66 16.93
N LEU A 186 19.24 -35.60 15.60
CA LEU A 186 19.89 -36.59 14.74
C LEU A 186 21.30 -36.09 14.36
N LEU A 187 22.31 -36.96 14.46
CA LEU A 187 23.70 -36.68 14.11
C LEU A 187 24.16 -37.66 13.00
N PRO A 188 23.78 -37.43 11.73
CA PRO A 188 23.99 -38.40 10.65
C PRO A 188 25.46 -38.76 10.42
N GLU A 189 26.34 -37.77 10.49
CA GLU A 189 27.79 -37.93 10.31
C GLU A 189 28.43 -38.82 11.39
N GLN A 190 27.77 -38.94 12.55
CA GLN A 190 28.23 -39.73 13.68
C GLN A 190 27.52 -41.09 13.77
N PHE A 191 26.57 -41.38 12.86
CA PHE A 191 25.67 -42.53 12.96
C PHE A 191 25.02 -42.63 14.36
N SER A 192 24.63 -41.49 14.93
CA SER A 192 24.03 -41.43 16.26
C SER A 192 22.86 -40.45 16.29
N ALA A 193 22.07 -40.53 17.36
CA ALA A 193 21.07 -39.55 17.72
C ALA A 193 21.13 -39.29 19.22
N ARG A 194 20.65 -38.13 19.65
CA ARG A 194 20.46 -37.77 21.05
C ARG A 194 18.98 -37.57 21.32
N ARG A 195 18.48 -38.12 22.41
CA ARG A 195 17.13 -37.86 22.90
C ARG A 195 17.14 -37.63 24.40
N ASP A 196 16.63 -36.50 24.85
CA ASP A 196 16.55 -36.16 26.29
C ASP A 196 17.90 -36.37 27.01
N GLY A 197 19.00 -36.01 26.33
CA GLY A 197 20.37 -36.17 26.83
C GLY A 197 20.97 -37.57 26.68
N ARG A 198 20.21 -38.59 26.26
CA ARG A 198 20.71 -39.95 25.98
C ARG A 198 21.23 -40.08 24.56
N GLU A 199 22.44 -40.62 24.40
CA GLU A 199 22.98 -41.00 23.09
C GLU A 199 22.44 -42.36 22.62
N ILE A 200 22.11 -42.44 21.34
CA ILE A 200 21.50 -43.59 20.66
C ILE A 200 22.35 -43.90 19.43
N GLN A 201 22.95 -45.09 19.42
CA GLN A 201 23.74 -45.56 18.28
C GLN A 201 22.84 -46.10 17.15
N LEU A 202 23.07 -45.60 15.95
CA LEU A 202 22.29 -45.90 14.75
C LEU A 202 23.11 -46.73 13.77
N THR A 203 22.45 -47.63 13.05
CA THR A 203 23.08 -48.24 11.87
C THR A 203 23.04 -47.28 10.69
N LYS A 204 23.78 -47.59 9.62
CA LYS A 204 23.70 -46.87 8.35
C LYS A 204 22.26 -46.77 7.81
N ARG A 205 21.47 -47.84 7.94
CA ARG A 205 20.07 -47.86 7.50
C ARG A 205 19.18 -47.03 8.42
N ASP A 206 19.34 -47.17 9.73
CA ASP A 206 18.59 -46.36 10.70
C ASP A 206 18.78 -44.86 10.42
N THR A 207 20.03 -44.47 10.17
CA THR A 207 20.40 -43.09 9.85
C THR A 207 19.75 -42.62 8.55
N LYS A 208 19.83 -43.41 7.47
CA LYS A 208 19.18 -43.09 6.19
C LYS A 208 17.67 -42.90 6.32
N LEU A 209 16.99 -43.84 6.99
CA LEU A 209 15.54 -43.77 7.19
C LEU A 209 15.16 -42.56 8.03
N LEU A 210 15.90 -42.26 9.10
CA LEU A 210 15.66 -41.09 9.94
C LEU A 210 15.93 -39.77 9.24
N VAL A 211 16.98 -39.68 8.41
CA VAL A 211 17.24 -38.49 7.60
C VAL A 211 16.07 -38.22 6.66
N LEU A 212 15.56 -39.24 5.96
CA LEU A 212 14.42 -39.08 5.06
C LEU A 212 13.14 -38.70 5.82
N LEU A 213 12.85 -39.39 6.92
CA LEU A 213 11.68 -39.12 7.76
C LEU A 213 11.72 -37.71 8.39
N GLN A 214 12.88 -37.28 8.89
CA GLN A 214 13.06 -35.95 9.49
C GLN A 214 13.05 -34.83 8.45
N ALA A 215 13.62 -35.05 7.26
CA ALA A 215 13.54 -34.10 6.15
C ALA A 215 12.10 -33.82 5.69
N ARG A 216 11.19 -34.77 5.95
CA ARG A 216 9.76 -34.71 5.64
C ARG A 216 8.89 -34.71 6.90
N ALA A 217 9.40 -34.18 8.02
CA ALA A 217 8.69 -34.14 9.30
C ALA A 217 7.26 -33.58 9.17
N GLY A 218 6.31 -34.21 9.85
CA GLY A 218 4.88 -33.90 9.76
C GLY A 218 4.16 -34.45 8.51
N THR A 219 4.88 -34.95 7.51
CA THR A 219 4.30 -35.55 6.30
C THR A 219 4.55 -37.06 6.23
N VAL A 220 3.70 -37.79 5.49
CA VAL A 220 3.82 -39.24 5.33
C VAL A 220 4.87 -39.55 4.27
N VAL A 221 5.84 -40.38 4.62
CA VAL A 221 6.79 -41.01 3.69
C VAL A 221 6.28 -42.41 3.38
N THR A 222 6.13 -42.74 2.10
CA THR A 222 5.56 -44.02 1.69
C THR A 222 6.51 -45.17 1.96
N ARG A 223 5.99 -46.39 2.00
CA ARG A 223 6.82 -47.59 2.14
C ARG A 223 7.85 -47.71 1.01
N ASP A 224 7.45 -47.43 -0.22
CA ASP A 224 8.31 -47.52 -1.39
C ASP A 224 9.47 -46.50 -1.31
N GLU A 225 9.19 -45.26 -0.92
CA GLU A 225 10.21 -44.23 -0.69
C GLU A 225 11.23 -44.65 0.38
N LEU A 226 10.77 -45.30 1.47
CA LEU A 226 11.64 -45.79 2.53
C LEU A 226 12.46 -47.02 2.11
N TYR A 227 11.89 -47.89 1.28
CA TYR A 227 12.64 -49.01 0.69
C TYR A 227 13.74 -48.51 -0.24
N ASP A 228 13.41 -47.56 -1.13
CA ASP A 228 14.35 -46.95 -2.07
C ASP A 228 15.53 -46.30 -1.35
N GLU A 229 15.27 -45.57 -0.25
CA GLU A 229 16.34 -44.89 0.50
C GLU A 229 17.17 -45.86 1.35
N GLY A 230 16.51 -46.80 2.04
CA GLY A 230 17.16 -47.73 2.97
C GLY A 230 17.93 -48.86 2.29
N TRP A 231 17.42 -49.37 1.16
CA TRP A 231 17.93 -50.55 0.47
C TRP A 231 18.32 -50.31 -1.00
N GLY A 232 17.85 -49.23 -1.62
CA GLY A 232 18.10 -48.92 -3.03
C GLY A 232 16.98 -49.40 -3.95
N ARG A 233 16.86 -48.75 -5.11
CA ARG A 233 15.79 -48.96 -6.11
C ARG A 233 15.74 -50.37 -6.73
N GLU A 234 16.82 -51.14 -6.61
CA GLU A 234 16.90 -52.51 -7.15
C GLU A 234 16.46 -53.57 -6.12
N PHE A 235 16.14 -53.15 -4.89
CA PHE A 235 15.71 -54.07 -3.85
C PHE A 235 14.24 -54.44 -4.06
N MET A 236 13.95 -55.68 -4.44
CA MET A 236 12.58 -56.22 -4.43
C MET A 236 12.17 -56.51 -2.98
N PRO A 237 11.25 -55.73 -2.39
CA PRO A 237 10.96 -55.85 -0.98
C PRO A 237 10.20 -57.15 -0.69
N ASN A 238 10.60 -57.85 0.37
CA ASN A 238 9.62 -58.59 1.15
C ASN A 238 8.86 -57.59 2.04
N SER A 239 7.55 -57.79 2.25
CA SER A 239 6.68 -56.80 2.90
C SER A 239 7.01 -56.50 4.37
N ARG A 240 7.93 -57.25 4.99
CA ARG A 240 8.19 -57.20 6.44
C ARG A 240 9.53 -56.57 6.83
N ALA A 241 10.50 -56.45 5.93
CA ALA A 241 11.82 -55.92 6.29
C ALA A 241 11.76 -54.47 6.79
N LEU A 242 11.05 -53.58 6.09
CA LEU A 242 10.88 -52.19 6.51
C LEU A 242 10.17 -52.11 7.87
N ASP A 243 9.07 -52.83 8.03
CA ASP A 243 8.28 -52.83 9.26
C ASP A 243 9.11 -53.31 10.46
N GLN A 244 9.92 -54.37 10.29
CA GLN A 244 10.83 -54.84 11.33
C GLN A 244 11.92 -53.83 11.67
N HIS A 245 12.43 -53.10 10.67
CA HIS A 245 13.37 -52.01 10.87
C HIS A 245 12.75 -50.85 11.65
N ILE A 246 11.53 -50.43 11.33
CA ILE A 246 10.83 -49.37 12.06
C ILE A 246 10.55 -49.79 13.52
N ILE A 247 10.16 -51.05 13.76
CA ILE A 247 10.01 -51.59 15.13
C ILE A 247 11.32 -51.48 15.91
N ASN A 248 12.43 -51.89 15.31
CA ASN A 248 13.74 -51.82 15.95
C ASN A 248 14.18 -50.37 16.20
N LEU A 249 13.89 -49.48 15.26
CA LEU A 249 14.21 -48.07 15.33
C LEU A 249 13.43 -47.39 16.46
N ARG A 250 12.12 -47.61 16.54
CA ARG A 250 11.28 -47.14 17.66
C ARG A 250 11.80 -47.66 19.00
N ARG A 251 12.18 -48.93 19.11
CA ARG A 251 12.74 -49.46 20.36
C ARG A 251 14.04 -48.76 20.80
N LYS A 252 14.85 -48.30 19.84
CA LYS A 252 16.07 -47.51 20.14
C LYS A 252 15.73 -46.07 20.53
N LEU A 253 14.77 -45.47 19.85
CA LEU A 253 14.41 -44.06 19.99
C LEU A 253 13.48 -43.78 21.17
N ASP A 254 12.48 -44.64 21.36
CA ASP A 254 11.37 -44.57 22.30
C ASP A 254 11.39 -45.81 23.24
N PRO A 255 12.46 -46.05 24.04
CA PRO A 255 12.53 -47.23 24.90
C PRO A 255 11.51 -47.21 26.04
N ASN A 256 11.10 -46.01 26.48
CA ASN A 256 10.08 -45.79 27.51
C ASN A 256 8.81 -45.28 26.84
N LYS A 257 7.65 -45.90 27.14
CA LYS A 257 6.35 -45.54 26.55
C LYS A 257 5.74 -44.25 27.10
N ASP A 258 6.44 -43.57 28.00
CA ASP A 258 5.98 -42.34 28.64
C ASP A 258 6.12 -41.11 27.74
N HIS A 259 6.80 -41.26 26.60
CA HIS A 259 6.97 -40.21 25.59
C HIS A 259 6.19 -40.53 24.31
N PRO A 260 5.72 -39.50 23.58
CA PRO A 260 5.12 -39.70 22.27
C PRO A 260 6.13 -40.33 21.31
N GLU A 261 5.68 -41.33 20.53
CA GLU A 261 6.51 -42.01 19.54
C GLU A 261 7.01 -41.01 18.48
N LEU A 262 8.32 -40.96 18.19
CA LEU A 262 8.84 -40.05 17.16
C LEU A 262 8.44 -40.45 15.74
N ILE A 263 8.14 -41.73 15.55
CA ILE A 263 7.74 -42.30 14.26
C ILE A 263 6.33 -42.85 14.42
N GLU A 264 5.37 -42.30 13.68
CA GLU A 264 3.97 -42.75 13.64
C GLU A 264 3.73 -43.66 12.42
N THR A 265 2.89 -44.68 12.58
CA THR A 265 2.46 -45.52 11.46
C THR A 265 1.17 -44.98 10.86
N VAL A 266 1.21 -44.61 9.57
CA VAL A 266 0.02 -44.29 8.80
C VAL A 266 -0.41 -45.54 8.05
N ARG A 267 -1.44 -46.21 8.58
CA ARG A 267 -1.92 -47.52 8.09
C ARG A 267 -2.17 -47.50 6.58
N GLY A 268 -1.65 -48.50 5.89
CA GLY A 268 -1.80 -48.66 4.44
C GLY A 268 -0.94 -47.73 3.57
N ILE A 269 -0.26 -46.73 4.16
CA ILE A 269 0.49 -45.72 3.37
C ILE A 269 1.98 -45.78 3.69
N GLY A 270 2.36 -45.67 4.98
CA GLY A 270 3.77 -45.57 5.34
C GLY A 270 3.97 -45.07 6.77
N TYR A 271 4.97 -44.20 6.94
CA TYR A 271 5.41 -43.73 8.23
C TYR A 271 5.60 -42.21 8.22
N ARG A 272 5.41 -41.59 9.38
CA ARG A 272 5.55 -40.14 9.56
C ARG A 272 6.43 -39.85 10.76
N PHE A 273 7.36 -38.91 10.61
CA PHE A 273 8.07 -38.36 11.76
C PHE A 273 7.18 -37.29 12.41
N VAL A 274 6.81 -37.49 13.66
CA VAL A 274 5.99 -36.56 14.47
C VAL A 274 6.76 -35.93 15.62
N GLY A 275 8.06 -36.24 15.68
CA GLY A 275 8.98 -35.78 16.71
C GLY A 275 9.20 -34.29 16.71
#